data_AF-A0AAU3KFQ7-F1
#
_entry.id   AF-A0AAU3KFQ7-F1
#
_cell.length_a   1.000
_cell.length_b   1.000
_cell.length_c   1.000
_cell.angle_alpha   90.00
_cell.angle_beta   90.00
_cell.angle_gamma   90.00
#
_symmetry.space_group_name_H-M   'P 1'
#
loop_
_entity.id
_entity.type
_entity.pdbx_description
1 polymer ?
#
loop_
_entity_poly.entity_id
_entity_poly.type
_entity_poly.pdbx_seq_one_letter_code
_entity_poly.pdbx_strand_id
1 'polypeptide(L)'
;MSVDRLAWALLARAASGPCGPLVSLIDQVGPSRAVLMLQSGGLAVDQQILDRGAGGLHVAARDLDMMERVGGRLVTPEDEEWPPLLGCLPSCSDNAGDVPPVALWVRGNRSLREITDRAIAVIGARASTEYGNHVAAQIAGDLAGSGWTVVAGAAFGIDAAAHRAAMAVGGVTVAVMPCGLDRPYPTAHGRLLDSIADNGLVLTEYPPGATVRRESFLDRNRLVAALSQATVAVEAGRRSGTASTLRWAGRFGRSVFAVPGPVTSAASAGCHRFIAEGGAQLVTCAEDIRQALLERPPLGMAATPVNTPPASQGGIR
;
A
#
# COMPACT_ATOMS: atom_id res chain seq x y z
N MET A 1 3.57 -17.53 -22.08
CA MET A 1 3.39 -16.13 -21.64
C MET A 1 2.46 -15.45 -22.63
N SER A 2 1.34 -14.87 -22.20
CA SER A 2 0.39 -14.21 -23.12
C SER A 2 0.91 -12.84 -23.58
N VAL A 3 0.44 -12.37 -24.74
CA VAL A 3 0.77 -11.03 -25.28
C VAL A 3 0.34 -9.93 -24.30
N ASP A 4 -0.84 -10.06 -23.68
CA ASP A 4 -1.33 -9.07 -22.72
C ASP A 4 -0.45 -8.99 -21.46
N ARG A 5 0.09 -10.12 -20.97
CA ARG A 5 1.02 -10.10 -19.82
C ARG A 5 2.31 -9.35 -20.13
N LEU A 6 2.86 -9.54 -21.34
CA LEU A 6 4.01 -8.78 -21.82
C LEU A 6 3.68 -7.29 -21.97
N ALA A 7 2.47 -6.97 -22.43
CA ALA A 7 2.03 -5.59 -22.57
C ALA A 7 1.93 -4.89 -21.21
N TRP A 8 1.30 -5.52 -20.22
CA TRP A 8 1.25 -5.02 -18.84
C TRP A 8 2.64 -4.81 -18.25
N ALA A 9 3.55 -5.77 -18.42
CA ALA A 9 4.92 -5.65 -17.93
C ALA A 9 5.66 -4.45 -18.57
N LEU A 10 5.51 -4.24 -19.88
CA LEU A 10 6.11 -3.10 -20.56
C LEU A 10 5.52 -1.77 -20.11
N LEU A 11 4.19 -1.69 -19.95
CA LEU A 11 3.50 -0.49 -19.47
C LEU A 11 3.88 -0.16 -18.03
N ALA A 12 3.97 -1.16 -17.15
CA ALA A 12 4.44 -0.98 -15.78
C ALA A 12 5.88 -0.48 -15.73
N ARG A 13 6.76 -0.98 -16.63
CA ARG A 13 8.12 -0.46 -16.78
C ARG A 13 8.15 0.98 -17.27
N ALA A 14 7.34 1.31 -18.27
CA ALA A 14 7.25 2.65 -18.82
C ALA A 14 6.78 3.66 -17.76
N ALA A 15 5.75 3.28 -17.00
CA ALA A 15 5.23 4.05 -15.87
C ALA A 15 6.32 4.27 -14.81
N SER A 16 6.92 3.19 -14.28
CA SER A 16 7.95 3.24 -13.22
C SER A 16 7.55 4.14 -12.04
N GLY A 17 6.36 3.88 -11.49
CA GLY A 17 5.68 4.75 -10.52
C GLY A 17 4.26 5.11 -10.98
N PRO A 18 3.60 6.06 -10.29
CA PRO A 18 2.28 6.56 -10.66
C PRO A 18 2.32 7.25 -12.03
N CYS A 19 1.39 6.91 -12.93
CA CYS A 19 1.36 7.47 -14.28
C CYS A 19 -0.07 7.60 -14.80
N GLY A 20 -0.72 8.74 -14.54
CA GLY A 20 -2.11 8.99 -14.93
C GLY A 20 -2.38 8.88 -16.43
N PRO A 21 -1.53 9.44 -17.32
CA PRO A 21 -1.72 9.29 -18.76
C PRO A 21 -1.73 7.83 -19.24
N LEU A 22 -0.86 6.97 -18.68
CA LEU A 22 -0.85 5.55 -19.03
C LEU A 22 -2.06 4.81 -18.45
N VAL A 23 -2.44 5.08 -17.20
CA VAL A 23 -3.66 4.52 -16.59
C VAL A 23 -4.88 4.86 -17.46
N SER A 24 -5.07 6.14 -17.78
CA SER A 24 -6.18 6.61 -18.60
C SER A 24 -6.18 6.00 -20.01
N LEU A 25 -5.00 5.84 -20.62
CA LEU A 25 -4.88 5.18 -21.91
C LEU A 25 -5.29 3.70 -21.83
N ILE A 26 -4.79 2.98 -20.83
CA ILE A 26 -5.10 1.56 -20.63
C ILE A 26 -6.60 1.37 -20.43
N ASP A 27 -7.24 2.22 -19.61
CA ASP A 27 -8.69 2.20 -19.41
C ASP A 27 -9.48 2.42 -20.72
N GLN A 28 -8.94 3.23 -21.65
CA GLN A 28 -9.60 3.54 -22.91
C GLN A 28 -9.41 2.47 -24.00
N VAL A 29 -8.22 1.88 -24.11
CA VAL A 29 -7.86 1.04 -25.27
C VAL A 29 -7.36 -0.35 -24.92
N GLY A 30 -7.18 -0.66 -23.64
CA GLY A 30 -6.59 -1.91 -23.15
C GLY A 30 -5.05 -1.94 -23.26
N PRO A 31 -4.39 -2.89 -22.59
CA PRO A 31 -2.92 -2.93 -22.45
C PRO A 31 -2.19 -3.14 -23.78
N SER A 32 -2.65 -4.08 -24.60
CA SER A 32 -2.00 -4.39 -25.89
C SER A 32 -2.00 -3.20 -26.85
N ARG A 33 -3.12 -2.46 -26.95
CA ARG A 33 -3.20 -1.28 -27.82
C ARG A 33 -2.45 -0.08 -27.22
N ALA A 34 -2.46 0.06 -25.90
CA ALA A 34 -1.68 1.08 -25.21
C ALA A 34 -0.17 0.95 -25.51
N VAL A 35 0.37 -0.29 -25.55
CA VAL A 35 1.76 -0.53 -25.94
C VAL A 35 2.05 -0.09 -27.38
N LEU A 36 1.18 -0.41 -28.33
CA LEU A 36 1.38 0.00 -29.72
C LEU A 36 1.45 1.54 -29.85
N MET A 37 0.58 2.25 -29.13
CA MET A 37 0.57 3.72 -29.12
C MET A 37 1.79 4.32 -28.41
N LEU A 38 2.27 3.66 -27.34
CA LEU A 38 3.50 4.05 -26.64
C LEU A 38 4.71 3.93 -27.56
N GLN A 39 4.81 2.82 -28.29
CA GLN A 39 5.93 2.55 -29.20
C GLN A 39 5.89 3.41 -30.46
N SER A 40 4.70 3.83 -30.92
CA SER A 40 4.58 4.73 -32.06
C SER A 40 4.87 6.20 -31.71
N GLY A 41 5.13 6.53 -30.43
CA GLY A 41 5.36 7.89 -29.98
C GLY A 41 4.14 8.81 -30.08
N GLY A 42 2.93 8.23 -30.26
CA GLY A 42 1.69 8.98 -30.48
C GLY A 42 1.04 9.52 -29.21
N LEU A 43 1.71 9.39 -28.06
CA LEU A 43 1.20 9.75 -26.75
C LEU A 43 1.88 11.02 -26.24
N ALA A 44 1.07 11.99 -25.81
CA ALA A 44 1.53 13.17 -25.10
C ALA A 44 1.89 12.80 -23.65
N VAL A 45 3.00 12.10 -23.49
CA VAL A 45 3.60 11.75 -22.19
C VAL A 45 5.04 12.24 -22.13
N ASP A 46 5.61 12.29 -20.92
CA ASP A 46 7.01 12.66 -20.72
C ASP A 46 7.93 11.76 -21.56
N GLN A 47 8.96 12.35 -22.17
CA GLN A 47 9.97 11.64 -22.92
C GLN A 47 10.60 10.48 -22.13
N GLN A 48 10.76 10.63 -20.80
CA GLN A 48 11.28 9.55 -19.95
C GLN A 48 10.38 8.31 -19.94
N ILE A 49 9.05 8.48 -20.06
CA ILE A 49 8.10 7.37 -20.13
C ILE A 49 8.25 6.65 -21.48
N LEU A 50 8.37 7.43 -22.56
CA LEU A 50 8.62 6.90 -23.91
C LEU A 50 9.94 6.12 -23.95
N ASP A 51 11.02 6.67 -23.40
CA ASP A 51 12.35 6.04 -23.39
C ASP A 51 12.34 4.70 -22.62
N ARG A 52 11.64 4.65 -21.48
CA ARG A 52 11.47 3.41 -20.71
C ARG A 52 10.61 2.38 -21.46
N GLY A 53 9.64 2.82 -22.26
CA GLY A 53 8.79 1.99 -23.11
C GLY A 53 9.44 1.55 -24.42
N ALA A 54 10.45 2.27 -24.90
CA ALA A 54 11.12 2.03 -26.19
C ALA A 54 11.87 0.69 -26.24
N GLY A 55 12.19 0.10 -25.09
CA GLY A 55 12.80 -1.23 -25.00
C GLY A 55 11.93 -2.35 -25.58
N GLY A 56 10.62 -2.16 -25.73
CA GLY A 56 9.73 -3.15 -26.35
C GLY A 56 9.59 -4.47 -25.56
N LEU A 57 8.88 -5.44 -26.16
CA LEU A 57 8.40 -6.64 -25.45
C LEU A 57 9.52 -7.55 -24.92
N HIS A 58 10.72 -7.52 -25.50
CA HIS A 58 11.84 -8.34 -25.02
C HIS A 58 12.36 -7.87 -23.65
N VAL A 59 12.30 -6.57 -23.37
CA VAL A 59 12.63 -6.04 -22.04
C VAL A 59 11.58 -6.47 -21.02
N ALA A 60 10.30 -6.43 -21.40
CA ALA A 60 9.20 -6.89 -20.55
C ALA A 60 9.31 -8.40 -20.22
N ALA A 61 9.69 -9.23 -21.21
CA ALA A 61 9.94 -10.65 -20.98
C ALA A 61 11.06 -10.87 -19.96
N ARG A 62 12.18 -10.14 -20.09
CA ARG A 62 13.30 -10.21 -19.13
C ARG A 62 12.89 -9.83 -17.70
N ASP A 63 11.98 -8.88 -17.55
CA ASP A 63 11.48 -8.47 -16.23
C ASP A 63 10.63 -9.56 -15.58
N LEU A 64 9.76 -10.18 -16.36
CA LEU A 64 8.94 -11.30 -15.90
C LEU A 64 9.84 -12.47 -15.50
N ASP A 65 10.83 -12.82 -16.31
CA ASP A 65 11.82 -13.85 -15.99
C ASP A 65 12.61 -13.51 -14.70
N MET A 66 12.99 -12.23 -14.53
CA MET A 66 13.70 -11.78 -13.32
C MET A 66 12.82 -11.90 -12.08
N MET A 67 11.55 -11.54 -12.19
CA MET A 67 10.60 -11.66 -11.08
C MET A 67 10.31 -13.11 -10.71
N GLU A 68 10.16 -13.99 -11.71
CA GLU A 68 9.98 -15.42 -11.47
C GLU A 68 11.16 -16.02 -10.71
N ARG A 69 12.40 -15.64 -11.08
CA ARG A 69 13.63 -16.11 -10.38
C ARG A 69 13.71 -15.70 -8.91
N VAL A 70 13.07 -14.60 -8.51
CA VAL A 70 13.03 -14.17 -7.10
C VAL A 70 11.76 -14.63 -6.38
N GLY A 71 10.99 -15.55 -6.97
CA GLY A 71 9.75 -16.07 -6.39
C GLY A 71 8.61 -15.05 -6.41
N GLY A 72 8.59 -14.19 -7.43
CA GLY A 72 7.57 -13.18 -7.63
C GLY A 72 6.86 -13.26 -8.97
N ARG A 73 5.90 -12.37 -9.14
CA ARG A 73 5.01 -12.27 -10.30
C ARG A 73 4.57 -10.83 -10.53
N LEU A 74 3.97 -10.59 -11.69
CA LEU A 74 3.28 -9.35 -12.01
C LEU A 74 1.78 -9.56 -11.79
N VAL A 75 1.19 -8.74 -10.92
CA VAL A 75 -0.24 -8.68 -10.64
C VAL A 75 -0.84 -7.47 -11.33
N THR A 76 -1.89 -7.65 -12.12
CA THR A 76 -2.53 -6.61 -12.94
C THR A 76 -4.01 -6.46 -12.56
N PRO A 77 -4.69 -5.36 -12.97
CA PRO A 77 -6.11 -5.18 -12.74
C PRO A 77 -7.02 -6.28 -13.29
N GLU A 78 -6.51 -7.10 -14.22
CA GLU A 78 -7.24 -8.22 -14.83
C GLU A 78 -7.12 -9.51 -14.02
N ASP A 79 -6.22 -9.57 -13.03
CA ASP A 79 -6.02 -10.74 -12.18
C ASP A 79 -7.04 -10.80 -11.03
N GLU A 80 -7.51 -12.01 -10.67
CA GLU A 80 -8.47 -12.21 -9.57
C GLU A 80 -7.95 -11.73 -8.21
N GLU A 81 -6.64 -11.68 -8.05
CA GLU A 81 -5.94 -11.23 -6.85
C GLU A 81 -5.67 -9.73 -6.80
N TRP A 82 -6.15 -8.95 -7.78
CA TRP A 82 -6.06 -7.49 -7.73
C TRP A 82 -6.88 -6.94 -6.55
N PRO A 83 -6.29 -6.13 -5.64
CA PRO A 83 -7.00 -5.66 -4.45
C PRO A 83 -8.10 -4.65 -4.78
N PRO A 84 -9.38 -4.90 -4.38
CA PRO A 84 -10.46 -3.93 -4.52
C PRO A 84 -10.17 -2.61 -3.77
N LEU A 85 -9.39 -2.68 -2.68
CA LEU A 85 -9.00 -1.50 -1.90
C LEU A 85 -8.22 -0.44 -2.72
N LEU A 86 -7.56 -0.82 -3.82
CA LEU A 86 -6.91 0.16 -4.70
C LEU A 86 -7.91 1.06 -5.44
N GLY A 87 -9.20 0.70 -5.47
CA GLY A 87 -10.26 1.52 -6.06
C GLY A 87 -10.49 2.88 -5.40
N CYS A 88 -9.87 3.17 -4.25
CA CYS A 88 -9.89 4.51 -3.65
C CYS A 88 -9.00 5.53 -4.39
N LEU A 89 -8.18 5.06 -5.34
CA LEU A 89 -7.32 5.89 -6.17
C LEU A 89 -8.05 6.22 -7.48
N PRO A 90 -8.29 7.50 -7.80
CA PRO A 90 -9.01 7.87 -9.01
C PRO A 90 -8.17 7.63 -10.28
N SER A 91 -8.80 7.15 -11.36
CA SER A 91 -8.12 7.01 -12.67
C SER A 91 -7.74 8.35 -13.31
N CYS A 92 -8.26 9.47 -12.82
CA CYS A 92 -7.96 10.82 -13.28
C CYS A 92 -7.73 11.76 -12.09
N SER A 93 -6.57 12.41 -12.05
CA SER A 93 -6.25 13.44 -11.06
C SER A 93 -5.25 14.45 -11.60
N ASP A 94 -5.41 15.72 -11.21
CA ASP A 94 -4.48 16.80 -11.53
C ASP A 94 -3.12 16.64 -10.84
N ASN A 95 -3.05 15.80 -9.81
CA ASN A 95 -1.81 15.41 -9.17
C ASN A 95 -1.34 14.07 -9.75
N ALA A 96 -0.18 14.08 -10.42
CA ALA A 96 0.39 12.92 -11.10
C ALA A 96 0.60 11.68 -10.19
N GLY A 97 0.58 11.84 -8.86
CA GLY A 97 0.75 10.77 -7.87
C GLY A 97 -0.54 10.04 -7.45
N ASP A 98 -1.71 10.46 -7.93
CA ASP A 98 -3.00 10.12 -7.29
C ASP A 98 -3.81 9.11 -8.11
N VAL A 99 -3.12 8.20 -8.80
CA VAL A 99 -3.73 7.26 -9.74
C VAL A 99 -3.48 5.82 -9.32
N PRO A 100 -4.31 4.83 -9.70
CA PRO A 100 -4.00 3.44 -9.42
C PRO A 100 -2.66 3.03 -10.06
N PRO A 101 -1.90 2.09 -9.43
CA PRO A 101 -0.71 1.55 -10.09
C PRO A 101 -1.12 0.84 -11.39
N VAL A 102 -0.32 0.97 -12.46
CA VAL A 102 -0.54 0.24 -13.72
C VAL A 102 -0.57 -1.26 -13.46
N ALA A 103 0.39 -1.75 -12.68
CA ALA A 103 0.46 -3.11 -12.19
C ALA A 103 1.35 -3.14 -10.94
N LEU A 104 1.33 -4.25 -10.21
CA LEU A 104 2.16 -4.47 -9.02
C LEU A 104 3.08 -5.67 -9.25
N TRP A 105 4.37 -5.47 -9.03
CA TRP A 105 5.34 -6.54 -8.90
C TRP A 105 5.27 -7.07 -7.48
N VAL A 106 5.06 -8.37 -7.31
CA VAL A 106 4.77 -9.00 -6.02
C VAL A 106 5.68 -10.20 -5.84
N ARG A 107 6.33 -10.31 -4.68
CA ARG A 107 7.12 -11.45 -4.23
C ARG A 107 6.45 -12.12 -3.04
N GLY A 108 6.40 -13.45 -3.03
CA GLY A 108 5.66 -14.26 -2.07
C GLY A 108 4.41 -14.90 -2.70
N ASN A 109 3.85 -15.93 -2.08
CA ASN A 109 2.87 -16.82 -2.72
C ASN A 109 1.39 -16.54 -2.37
N ARG A 110 1.12 -15.68 -1.38
CA ARG A 110 -0.26 -15.38 -0.97
C ARG A 110 -1.00 -14.53 -2.01
N SER A 111 -2.32 -14.69 -2.08
CA SER A 111 -3.19 -13.80 -2.86
C SER A 111 -3.12 -12.39 -2.32
N LEU A 112 -2.76 -11.41 -3.17
CA LEU A 112 -2.65 -10.02 -2.76
C LEU A 112 -4.01 -9.43 -2.34
N ARG A 113 -5.10 -9.87 -2.96
CA ARG A 113 -6.46 -9.49 -2.57
C ARG A 113 -6.82 -10.00 -1.18
N GLU A 114 -6.62 -11.29 -0.90
CA GLU A 114 -7.04 -11.90 0.36
C GLU A 114 -6.25 -11.34 1.55
N ILE A 115 -4.93 -11.22 1.41
CA ILE A 115 -4.05 -10.72 2.46
C ILE A 115 -4.31 -9.23 2.78
N THR A 116 -4.82 -8.46 1.82
CA THR A 116 -5.14 -7.04 2.03
C THR A 116 -6.60 -6.79 2.40
N ASP A 117 -7.47 -7.81 2.34
CA ASP A 117 -8.89 -7.70 2.70
C ASP A 117 -9.06 -7.17 4.12
N ARG A 118 -8.23 -7.63 5.06
CA ARG A 118 -8.17 -7.13 6.45
C ARG A 118 -6.77 -6.65 6.81
N ALA A 119 -6.38 -5.52 6.23
CA ALA A 119 -5.06 -4.93 6.45
C ALA A 119 -5.10 -3.60 7.23
N ILE A 120 -4.11 -3.39 8.10
CA ILE A 120 -3.85 -2.11 8.80
C ILE A 120 -2.40 -1.71 8.59
N ALA A 121 -2.19 -0.44 8.22
CA ALA A 121 -0.85 0.11 8.13
C ALA A 121 -0.33 0.49 9.51
N VAL A 122 0.84 -0.01 9.89
CA VAL A 122 1.55 0.39 11.12
C VAL A 122 2.89 1.00 10.71
N ILE A 123 3.01 2.33 10.86
CA ILE A 123 4.10 3.10 10.27
C ILE A 123 4.71 4.07 11.28
N GLY A 124 5.92 4.56 10.99
CA GLY A 124 6.46 5.64 11.79
C GLY A 124 7.90 6.05 11.48
N ALA A 125 8.57 6.59 12.50
CA ALA A 125 9.89 7.16 12.40
C ALA A 125 10.94 6.10 12.03
N ARG A 126 11.85 6.47 11.11
CA ARG A 126 13.01 5.63 10.75
C ARG A 126 14.06 5.58 11.85
N ALA A 127 14.28 6.73 12.48
CA ALA A 127 15.05 6.85 13.71
C ALA A 127 14.05 6.86 14.88
N SER A 128 13.52 5.69 15.19
CA SER A 128 12.55 5.49 16.27
C SER A 128 13.24 5.37 17.63
N THR A 129 12.50 5.70 18.68
CA THR A 129 12.93 5.47 20.05
C THR A 129 12.70 4.02 20.48
N GLU A 130 13.28 3.60 21.60
CA GLU A 130 12.97 2.31 22.21
C GLU A 130 11.48 2.20 22.57
N TYR A 131 10.90 3.29 23.09
CA TYR A 131 9.47 3.41 23.32
C TYR A 131 8.67 3.16 22.04
N GLY A 132 9.01 3.86 20.95
CA GLY A 132 8.34 3.69 19.66
C GLY A 132 8.44 2.26 19.13
N ASN A 133 9.62 1.63 19.23
CA ASN A 133 9.80 0.24 18.81
C ASN A 133 8.97 -0.73 19.66
N HIS A 134 8.90 -0.52 20.97
CA HIS A 134 8.09 -1.35 21.87
C HIS A 134 6.61 -1.24 21.55
N VAL A 135 6.08 -0.02 21.44
CA VAL A 135 4.66 0.21 21.15
C VAL A 135 4.28 -0.28 19.76
N ALA A 136 5.14 -0.08 18.75
CA ALA A 136 4.93 -0.62 17.41
C ALA A 136 4.88 -2.15 17.41
N ALA A 137 5.77 -2.80 18.16
CA ALA A 137 5.77 -4.24 18.28
C ALA A 137 4.51 -4.77 18.98
N GLN A 138 4.06 -4.13 20.06
CA GLN A 138 2.82 -4.51 20.75
C GLN A 138 1.60 -4.37 19.83
N ILE A 139 1.39 -3.18 19.26
CA ILE A 139 0.24 -2.92 18.38
C ILE A 139 0.25 -3.85 17.17
N ALA A 140 1.38 -4.01 16.49
CA ALA A 140 1.47 -4.87 15.31
C ALA A 140 1.30 -6.35 15.65
N GLY A 141 1.87 -6.81 16.77
CA GLY A 141 1.71 -8.18 17.26
C GLY A 141 0.25 -8.49 17.61
N ASP A 142 -0.42 -7.61 18.36
CA ASP A 142 -1.80 -7.82 18.77
C ASP A 142 -2.79 -7.76 17.59
N LEU A 143 -2.56 -6.84 16.63
CA LEU A 143 -3.33 -6.78 15.38
C LEU A 143 -3.13 -8.07 14.57
N ALA A 144 -1.89 -8.51 14.40
CA ALA A 144 -1.56 -9.72 13.66
C ALA A 144 -2.13 -10.99 14.32
N GLY A 145 -2.02 -11.10 15.64
CA GLY A 145 -2.59 -12.20 16.43
C GLY A 145 -4.13 -12.24 16.40
N SER A 146 -4.79 -11.12 16.09
CA SER A 146 -6.24 -11.05 15.88
C SER A 146 -6.68 -11.16 14.42
N GLY A 147 -5.75 -11.56 13.53
CA GLY A 147 -6.03 -11.87 12.13
C GLY A 147 -5.99 -10.68 11.18
N TRP A 148 -5.42 -9.54 11.60
CA TRP A 148 -5.16 -8.41 10.70
C TRP A 148 -3.79 -8.54 10.04
N THR A 149 -3.71 -8.28 8.75
CA THR A 149 -2.42 -8.11 8.06
C THR A 149 -1.82 -6.77 8.43
N VAL A 150 -0.55 -6.77 8.83
CA VAL A 150 0.21 -5.52 9.05
C VAL A 150 0.85 -5.08 7.74
N VAL A 151 0.59 -3.86 7.29
CA VAL A 151 1.20 -3.28 6.09
C VAL A 151 2.19 -2.18 6.47
N ALA A 152 3.40 -2.20 5.92
CA ALA A 152 4.35 -1.11 6.11
C ALA A 152 5.35 -1.02 4.96
N GLY A 153 6.30 -0.10 5.05
CA GLY A 153 7.26 0.18 4.00
C GLY A 153 8.62 -0.50 4.15
N ALA A 154 8.77 -1.42 5.11
CA ALA A 154 10.04 -2.06 5.47
C ALA A 154 11.23 -1.09 5.67
N ALA A 155 10.96 0.16 6.08
CA ALA A 155 12.02 1.08 6.47
C ALA A 155 12.64 0.66 7.82
N PHE A 156 13.76 1.29 8.19
CA PHE A 156 14.27 1.19 9.55
C PHE A 156 13.24 1.69 10.58
N GLY A 157 13.48 1.35 11.85
CA GLY A 157 12.68 1.82 12.98
C GLY A 157 11.31 1.16 13.04
N ILE A 158 10.25 1.97 13.10
CA ILE A 158 8.88 1.50 13.36
C ILE A 158 8.42 0.43 12.36
N ASP A 159 8.65 0.61 11.06
CA ASP A 159 8.24 -0.35 10.02
C ASP A 159 8.87 -1.74 10.28
N ALA A 160 10.18 -1.79 10.54
CA ALA A 160 10.88 -3.04 10.84
C ALA A 160 10.40 -3.69 12.15
N ALA A 161 10.09 -2.89 13.18
CA ALA A 161 9.54 -3.40 14.43
C ALA A 161 8.15 -4.02 14.22
N ALA A 162 7.29 -3.35 13.46
CA ALA A 162 5.94 -3.81 13.13
C ALA A 162 5.96 -5.14 12.35
N HIS A 163 6.77 -5.23 11.28
CA HIS A 163 6.90 -6.47 10.50
C HIS A 163 7.40 -7.64 11.35
N ARG A 164 8.43 -7.41 12.17
CA ARG A 164 9.00 -8.46 13.04
C ARG A 164 7.99 -8.96 14.06
N ALA A 165 7.26 -8.06 14.71
CA ALA A 165 6.28 -8.42 15.71
C ALA A 165 5.09 -9.17 15.11
N ALA A 166 4.59 -8.74 13.94
CA ALA A 166 3.53 -9.44 13.23
C ALA A 166 3.92 -10.89 12.90
N MET A 167 5.15 -11.11 12.42
CA MET A 167 5.65 -12.46 12.13
C MET A 167 5.94 -13.27 13.40
N ALA A 168 6.40 -12.64 14.49
CA ALA A 168 6.74 -13.32 15.74
C ALA A 168 5.52 -14.03 16.39
N VAL A 169 4.31 -13.53 16.13
CA VAL A 169 3.05 -14.16 16.57
C VAL A 169 2.46 -15.11 15.52
N GLY A 170 3.18 -15.41 14.44
CA GLY A 170 2.70 -16.25 13.33
C GLY A 170 1.71 -15.55 12.39
N GLY A 171 1.52 -14.24 12.54
CA GLY A 171 0.64 -13.46 11.69
C GLY A 171 1.27 -13.11 10.34
N VAL A 172 0.52 -12.33 9.57
CA VAL A 172 0.84 -12.02 8.17
C VAL A 172 1.17 -10.54 8.01
N THR A 173 2.13 -10.22 7.15
CA THR A 173 2.55 -8.84 6.90
C THR A 173 2.91 -8.58 5.44
N VAL A 174 2.75 -7.33 4.99
CA VAL A 174 3.02 -6.90 3.62
C VAL A 174 3.97 -5.70 3.62
N ALA A 175 5.09 -5.83 2.92
CA ALA A 175 6.04 -4.74 2.68
C ALA A 175 5.81 -4.11 1.31
N VAL A 176 5.54 -2.80 1.25
CA VAL A 176 5.42 -2.05 0.00
C VAL A 176 6.76 -1.35 -0.25
N MET A 177 7.42 -1.52 -1.39
CA MET A 177 8.81 -1.08 -1.63
C MET A 177 8.90 0.12 -2.60
N PRO A 178 9.88 1.03 -2.42
CA PRO A 178 10.08 2.21 -3.27
C PRO A 178 11.04 1.94 -4.46
N CYS A 179 11.31 0.67 -4.77
CA CYS A 179 12.26 0.21 -5.78
C CYS A 179 11.89 -1.20 -6.26
N GLY A 180 12.58 -1.68 -7.29
CA GLY A 180 12.42 -3.06 -7.79
C GLY A 180 12.74 -4.12 -6.72
N LEU A 181 12.12 -5.28 -6.85
CA LEU A 181 12.22 -6.38 -5.87
C LEU A 181 13.42 -7.31 -6.10
N ASP A 182 14.20 -7.09 -7.16
CA ASP A 182 15.44 -7.80 -7.45
C ASP A 182 16.59 -7.44 -6.50
N ARG A 183 16.43 -6.37 -5.70
CA ARG A 183 17.44 -5.92 -4.73
C ARG A 183 16.77 -5.50 -3.42
N PRO A 184 17.28 -5.97 -2.26
CA PRO A 184 16.75 -5.54 -0.98
C PRO A 184 17.07 -4.07 -0.71
N TYR A 185 16.07 -3.34 -0.22
CA TYR A 185 16.27 -1.97 0.26
C TYR A 185 15.49 -1.71 1.55
N PRO A 186 16.13 -1.20 2.62
CA PRO A 186 17.57 -1.06 2.76
C PRO A 186 18.27 -2.43 2.75
N THR A 187 19.52 -2.51 2.29
CA THR A 187 20.27 -3.77 2.20
C THR A 187 20.31 -4.55 3.52
N ALA A 188 20.37 -3.83 4.65
CA ALA A 188 20.34 -4.39 5.99
C ALA A 188 19.05 -5.17 6.34
N HIS A 189 17.97 -4.96 5.59
CA HIS A 189 16.69 -5.66 5.75
C HIS A 189 16.49 -6.80 4.75
N GLY A 190 17.53 -7.25 4.02
CA GLY A 190 17.42 -8.39 3.10
C GLY A 190 16.76 -9.62 3.73
N ARG A 191 17.28 -10.11 4.86
CA ARG A 191 16.68 -11.25 5.59
C ARG A 191 15.26 -10.98 6.07
N LEU A 192 14.97 -9.74 6.47
CA LEU A 192 13.61 -9.36 6.88
C LEU A 192 12.64 -9.47 5.70
N LEU A 193 13.03 -8.95 4.53
CA LEU A 193 12.23 -9.02 3.31
C LEU A 193 12.03 -10.46 2.84
N ASP A 194 13.05 -11.31 2.98
CA ASP A 194 12.93 -12.74 2.68
C ASP A 194 11.89 -13.41 3.60
N SER A 195 11.99 -13.19 4.92
CA SER A 195 11.01 -13.72 5.88
C SER A 195 9.60 -13.19 5.64
N ILE A 196 9.45 -11.92 5.22
CA ILE A 196 8.15 -11.37 4.82
C ILE A 196 7.62 -12.08 3.58
N ALA A 197 8.45 -12.36 2.57
CA ALA A 197 8.02 -13.06 1.36
C ALA A 197 7.64 -14.53 1.60
N ASP A 198 8.21 -15.19 2.62
CA ASP A 198 7.93 -16.59 2.94
C ASP A 198 6.48 -16.84 3.40
N ASN A 199 5.88 -15.89 4.13
CA ASN A 199 4.52 -16.03 4.71
C ASN A 199 3.61 -14.82 4.48
N GLY A 200 4.09 -13.78 3.83
CA GLY A 200 3.39 -12.54 3.53
C GLY A 200 3.67 -12.12 2.08
N LEU A 201 3.79 -10.82 1.83
CA LEU A 201 4.15 -10.31 0.50
C LEU A 201 5.12 -9.14 0.58
N VAL A 202 6.02 -9.06 -0.39
CA VAL A 202 6.80 -7.85 -0.68
C VAL A 202 6.37 -7.36 -2.06
N LEU A 203 5.92 -6.12 -2.19
CA LEU A 203 5.34 -5.61 -3.43
C LEU A 203 5.83 -4.21 -3.79
N THR A 204 5.72 -3.83 -5.06
CA THR A 204 6.07 -2.51 -5.56
C THR A 204 5.40 -2.21 -6.90
N GLU A 205 5.26 -0.94 -7.25
CA GLU A 205 4.89 -0.51 -8.62
C GLU A 205 6.12 -0.25 -9.51
N TYR A 206 7.33 -0.39 -8.99
CA TYR A 206 8.57 -0.16 -9.73
C TYR A 206 9.11 -1.45 -10.36
N PRO A 207 9.50 -1.43 -11.65
CA PRO A 207 9.97 -2.63 -12.34
C PRO A 207 11.31 -3.15 -11.79
N PRO A 208 11.67 -4.40 -12.10
CA PRO A 208 13.00 -4.92 -11.79
C PRO A 208 14.12 -4.01 -12.32
N GLY A 209 15.15 -3.85 -11.50
CA GLY A 209 16.28 -2.95 -11.72
C GLY A 209 16.02 -1.49 -11.36
N ALA A 210 14.79 -1.10 -10.98
CA ALA A 210 14.49 0.26 -10.54
C ALA A 210 15.17 0.57 -9.21
N THR A 211 15.92 1.67 -9.17
CA THR A 211 16.60 2.16 -7.96
C THR A 211 15.73 3.13 -7.18
N VAL A 212 16.05 3.31 -5.90
CA VAL A 212 15.35 4.23 -5.01
C VAL A 212 15.57 5.68 -5.46
N ARG A 213 14.47 6.45 -5.54
CA ARG A 213 14.47 7.90 -5.75
C ARG A 213 13.79 8.58 -4.57
N ARG A 214 13.93 9.91 -4.46
CA ARG A 214 13.26 10.65 -3.39
C ARG A 214 11.74 10.59 -3.59
N GLU A 215 11.28 10.77 -4.83
CA GLU A 215 9.85 10.71 -5.18
C GLU A 215 9.27 9.34 -4.84
N SER A 216 10.02 8.26 -5.06
CA SER A 216 9.49 6.90 -4.92
C SER A 216 9.09 6.51 -3.50
N PHE A 217 9.57 7.22 -2.48
CA PHE A 217 9.05 7.06 -1.13
C PHE A 217 7.66 7.68 -0.96
N LEU A 218 7.39 8.81 -1.59
CA LEU A 218 6.09 9.49 -1.49
C LEU A 218 5.04 8.71 -2.27
N ASP A 219 5.39 8.24 -3.47
CA ASP A 219 4.55 7.40 -4.31
C ASP A 219 4.18 6.10 -3.58
N ARG A 220 5.19 5.39 -3.05
CA ARG A 220 4.98 4.16 -2.25
C ARG A 220 4.05 4.38 -1.08
N ASN A 221 4.16 5.52 -0.38
CA ASN A 221 3.34 5.79 0.80
C ASN A 221 1.84 5.83 0.48
N ARG A 222 1.44 6.24 -0.73
CA ARG A 222 0.04 6.16 -1.15
C ARG A 222 -0.45 4.72 -1.17
N LEU A 223 0.39 3.77 -1.60
CA LEU A 223 0.03 2.35 -1.72
C LEU A 223 -0.09 1.71 -0.34
N VAL A 224 0.77 2.07 0.61
CA VAL A 224 0.63 1.63 2.02
C VAL A 224 -0.73 2.03 2.58
N ALA A 225 -1.14 3.30 2.36
CA ALA A 225 -2.44 3.78 2.79
C ALA A 225 -3.59 3.12 1.99
N ALA A 226 -3.44 2.96 0.66
CA ALA A 226 -4.46 2.40 -0.24
C ALA A 226 -4.65 0.88 -0.08
N LEU A 227 -3.68 0.15 0.46
CA LEU A 227 -3.79 -1.28 0.76
C LEU A 227 -4.21 -1.58 2.20
N SER A 228 -4.58 -0.57 2.99
CA SER A 228 -4.91 -0.73 4.42
C SER A 228 -6.22 -0.05 4.81
N GLN A 229 -7.13 -0.73 5.51
CA GLN A 229 -8.39 -0.14 5.97
C GLN A 229 -8.20 1.02 6.96
N ALA A 230 -7.09 1.01 7.70
CA ALA A 230 -6.67 2.09 8.57
C ALA A 230 -5.15 2.28 8.54
N THR A 231 -4.68 3.43 9.02
CA THR A 231 -3.26 3.72 9.20
C THR A 231 -2.97 4.23 10.60
N VAL A 232 -1.98 3.64 11.26
CA VAL A 232 -1.52 3.97 12.62
C VAL A 232 -0.10 4.52 12.54
N ALA A 233 0.09 5.77 12.96
CA ALA A 233 1.42 6.33 13.19
C ALA A 233 1.85 6.13 14.65
N VAL A 234 2.92 5.35 14.86
CA VAL A 234 3.46 5.11 16.22
C VAL A 234 4.37 6.27 16.66
N GLU A 235 5.32 6.63 15.81
CA GLU A 235 6.14 7.83 16.00
C GLU A 235 6.26 8.58 14.68
N ALA A 236 6.19 9.90 14.74
CA ALA A 236 6.34 10.78 13.59
C ALA A 236 6.96 12.10 14.07
N GLY A 237 8.15 12.43 13.58
CA GLY A 237 8.69 13.78 13.76
C GLY A 237 7.90 14.81 12.94
N ARG A 238 8.03 16.10 13.27
CA ARG A 238 7.31 17.21 12.59
C ARG A 238 7.45 17.23 11.07
N ARG A 239 8.62 16.82 10.54
CA ARG A 239 8.91 16.75 9.09
C ARG A 239 9.12 15.33 8.60
N SER A 240 8.42 14.36 9.20
CA SER A 240 8.53 12.94 8.82
C SER A 240 7.77 12.59 7.54
N GLY A 241 8.25 11.57 6.83
CA GLY A 241 7.54 10.99 5.69
C GLY A 241 6.22 10.31 6.09
N THR A 242 6.08 9.90 7.35
CA THR A 242 4.86 9.32 7.94
C THR A 242 3.63 10.20 7.72
N ALA A 243 3.80 11.52 7.81
CA ALA A 243 2.74 12.49 7.58
C ALA A 243 2.12 12.38 6.18
N SER A 244 2.89 11.95 5.17
CA SER A 244 2.38 11.73 3.82
C SER A 244 1.37 10.58 3.78
N THR A 245 1.69 9.46 4.45
CA THR A 245 0.80 8.29 4.49
C THR A 245 -0.48 8.59 5.27
N LEU A 246 -0.39 9.33 6.38
CA LEU A 246 -1.58 9.74 7.15
C LEU A 246 -2.52 10.63 6.32
N ARG A 247 -1.97 11.58 5.57
CA ARG A 247 -2.77 12.41 4.65
C ARG A 247 -3.41 11.58 3.54
N TRP A 248 -2.70 10.58 3.00
CA TRP A 248 -3.27 9.65 2.04
C TRP A 248 -4.46 8.88 2.61
N ALA A 249 -4.28 8.28 3.79
CA ALA A 249 -5.34 7.53 4.46
C ALA A 249 -6.58 8.42 4.72
N GLY A 250 -6.39 9.63 5.24
CA GLY A 250 -7.48 10.59 5.46
C GLY A 250 -8.19 10.98 4.17
N ARG A 251 -7.44 11.21 3.08
CA ARG A 251 -8.02 11.51 1.76
C ARG A 251 -8.84 10.36 1.19
N PHE A 252 -8.45 9.12 1.44
CA PHE A 252 -9.21 7.93 1.05
C PHE A 252 -10.42 7.67 1.97
N GLY A 253 -10.71 8.56 2.92
CA GLY A 253 -11.79 8.39 3.89
C GLY A 253 -11.55 7.27 4.90
N ARG A 254 -10.30 6.84 5.06
CA ARG A 254 -9.91 5.74 5.96
C ARG A 254 -9.57 6.24 7.34
N SER A 255 -9.71 5.37 8.33
CA SER A 255 -9.39 5.71 9.72
C SER A 255 -7.90 6.00 9.87
N VAL A 256 -7.58 7.13 10.50
CA VAL A 256 -6.22 7.58 10.78
C VAL A 256 -6.02 7.64 12.27
N PHE A 257 -4.99 6.96 12.76
CA PHE A 257 -4.66 6.85 14.17
C PHE A 257 -3.24 7.32 14.45
N ALA A 258 -3.01 7.83 15.65
CA ALA A 258 -1.69 8.21 16.12
C ALA A 258 -1.51 7.85 17.59
N VAL A 259 -0.32 7.33 17.89
CA VAL A 259 0.07 6.97 19.26
C VAL A 259 0.61 8.20 19.98
N PRO A 260 0.19 8.48 21.23
CA PRO A 260 0.79 9.54 22.02
C PRO A 260 2.19 9.14 22.47
N GLY A 261 3.09 10.11 22.63
CA GLY A 261 4.39 9.86 23.25
C GLY A 261 4.82 11.02 24.14
N PRO A 262 6.02 10.95 24.74
CA PRO A 262 6.53 12.01 25.60
C PRO A 262 6.54 13.36 24.87
N VAL A 263 5.98 14.41 25.49
CA VAL A 263 5.96 15.78 24.91
C VAL A 263 7.36 16.36 24.72
N THR A 264 8.36 15.82 25.42
CA THR A 264 9.78 16.14 25.27
C THR A 264 10.45 15.41 24.11
N SER A 265 9.80 14.39 23.52
CA SER A 265 10.34 13.62 22.40
C SER A 265 10.03 14.30 21.07
N ALA A 266 11.09 14.66 20.34
CA ALA A 266 10.95 15.16 18.96
C ALA A 266 10.31 14.13 18.01
N ALA A 267 10.42 12.83 18.32
CA ALA A 267 9.85 11.75 17.54
C ALA A 267 8.31 11.65 17.69
N SER A 268 7.72 12.24 18.72
CA SER A 268 6.26 12.23 18.97
C SER A 268 5.56 13.50 18.46
N ALA A 269 6.31 14.57 18.19
CA ALA A 269 5.75 15.89 17.89
C ALA A 269 4.83 15.94 16.65
N GLY A 270 5.05 15.07 15.66
CA GLY A 270 4.16 14.91 14.51
C GLY A 270 2.87 14.17 14.87
N CYS A 271 2.94 13.09 15.67
CA CYS A 271 1.75 12.41 16.18
C CYS A 271 0.87 13.38 16.97
N HIS A 272 1.45 14.13 17.91
CA HIS A 272 0.72 15.13 18.70
C HIS A 272 0.02 16.17 17.82
N ARG A 273 0.70 16.62 16.76
CA ARG A 273 0.14 17.59 15.83
C ARG A 273 -1.07 17.04 15.07
N PHE A 274 -0.95 15.83 14.50
CA PHE A 274 -2.07 15.18 13.80
C PHE A 274 -3.27 14.96 14.72
N ILE A 275 -3.04 14.60 15.99
CA ILE A 275 -4.11 14.46 16.98
C ILE A 275 -4.76 15.81 17.27
N ALA A 276 -3.95 16.84 17.56
CA ALA A 276 -4.45 18.18 17.91
C ALA A 276 -5.21 18.86 16.75
N GLU A 277 -4.82 18.59 15.51
CA GLU A 277 -5.49 19.11 14.30
C GLU A 277 -6.72 18.29 13.89
N GLY A 278 -7.07 17.23 14.64
CA GLY A 278 -8.20 16.34 14.31
C GLY A 278 -7.94 15.43 13.10
N GLY A 279 -6.71 15.39 12.59
CA GLY A 279 -6.30 14.55 11.46
C GLY A 279 -6.00 13.10 11.83
N ALA A 280 -5.94 12.76 13.13
CA ALA A 280 -5.82 11.40 13.62
C ALA A 280 -6.53 11.24 14.97
N GLN A 281 -7.15 10.08 15.19
CA GLN A 281 -7.64 9.67 16.52
C GLN A 281 -6.49 9.14 17.36
N LEU A 282 -6.46 9.52 18.63
CA LEU A 282 -5.48 8.99 19.59
C LEU A 282 -5.79 7.52 19.89
N VAL A 283 -4.77 6.67 19.80
CA VAL A 283 -4.84 5.26 20.20
C VAL A 283 -3.64 4.90 21.06
N THR A 284 -3.82 3.96 21.97
CA THR A 284 -2.78 3.49 22.90
C THR A 284 -2.51 2.00 22.75
N CYS A 285 -3.43 1.24 22.15
CA CYS A 285 -3.30 -0.19 21.91
C CYS A 285 -4.05 -0.63 20.64
N ALA A 286 -3.90 -1.91 20.29
CA ALA A 286 -4.62 -2.52 19.17
C ALA A 286 -6.14 -2.54 19.38
N GLU A 287 -6.62 -2.63 20.63
CA GLU A 287 -8.05 -2.64 20.93
C GLU A 287 -8.75 -1.34 20.53
N ASP A 288 -8.13 -0.19 20.84
CA ASP A 288 -8.66 1.13 20.46
C ASP A 288 -8.89 1.21 18.94
N ILE A 289 -7.97 0.65 18.16
CA ILE A 289 -8.05 0.62 16.69
C ILE A 289 -9.18 -0.29 16.23
N ARG A 290 -9.31 -1.48 16.81
CA ARG A 290 -10.37 -2.43 16.46
C ARG A 290 -11.75 -1.87 16.78
N GLN A 291 -11.92 -1.27 17.96
CA GLN A 291 -13.19 -0.65 18.37
C GLN A 291 -13.58 0.49 17.43
N ALA A 292 -12.64 1.40 17.12
CA ALA A 292 -12.90 2.50 16.20
C ALA A 292 -13.30 2.01 14.78
N LEU A 293 -12.79 0.88 14.32
CA LEU A 293 -13.19 0.27 13.03
C LEU A 293 -14.56 -0.41 13.07
N LEU A 294 -15.02 -0.88 14.22
CA LEU A 294 -16.38 -1.40 14.40
C LEU A 294 -17.42 -0.27 14.39
N GLU A 295 -17.09 0.87 15.01
CA GLU A 295 -17.95 2.07 15.04
C GLU A 295 -18.03 2.77 13.68
N ARG A 296 -17.00 2.61 12.84
CA ARG A 296 -16.94 3.14 11.47
C ARG A 296 -16.61 2.00 10.52
N PRO A 297 -17.59 1.14 10.18
CA PRO A 297 -17.33 0.05 9.25
C PRO A 297 -16.75 0.61 7.94
N PRO A 298 -15.76 -0.06 7.35
CA PRO A 298 -15.15 0.39 6.10
C PRO A 298 -16.24 0.58 5.03
N LEU A 299 -16.16 1.70 4.31
CA LEU A 299 -17.03 2.01 3.18
C LEU A 299 -16.98 0.85 2.18
N GLY A 300 -18.01 0.01 2.19
CA GLY A 300 -18.05 -1.25 1.42
C GLY A 300 -18.97 -2.32 2.02
N MET A 301 -19.22 -2.29 3.33
CA MET A 301 -20.25 -3.12 3.96
C MET A 301 -21.42 -2.26 4.42
N ALA A 302 -22.36 -1.98 3.51
CA ALA A 302 -23.69 -1.54 3.92
C ALA A 302 -24.32 -2.67 4.72
N ALA A 303 -24.50 -2.47 6.03
CA ALA A 303 -25.31 -3.35 6.85
C ALA A 303 -26.69 -3.50 6.19
N THR A 304 -27.09 -4.74 5.94
CA THR A 304 -28.43 -5.04 5.43
C THR A 304 -29.44 -4.41 6.39
N PRO A 305 -30.39 -3.58 5.93
CA PRO A 305 -31.36 -2.98 6.83
C PRO A 305 -32.15 -4.10 7.50
N VAL A 306 -32.07 -4.15 8.83
CA VAL A 306 -32.93 -5.01 9.65
C VAL A 306 -34.36 -4.65 9.31
N ASN A 307 -35.07 -5.63 8.74
CA ASN A 307 -36.47 -5.50 8.37
C ASN A 307 -37.29 -5.42 9.67
N THR A 308 -37.66 -4.22 10.10
CA THR A 308 -38.62 -4.04 11.19
C THR A 308 -39.99 -4.49 10.67
N PRO A 309 -40.68 -5.46 11.31
CA PRO A 309 -42.00 -5.87 10.86
C PRO A 309 -43.00 -4.69 11.01
N PRO A 310 -43.98 -4.57 10.10
CA PRO A 310 -44.91 -3.45 10.15
C PRO A 310 -45.76 -3.50 11.41
N ALA A 311 -45.89 -2.33 12.05
CA ALA A 311 -46.77 -2.13 13.19
C ALA A 311 -48.20 -2.54 12.83
N SER A 312 -48.78 -3.45 13.61
CA SER A 312 -50.18 -3.81 13.58
C SER A 312 -51.03 -2.56 13.84
N GLN A 313 -51.72 -2.06 12.82
CA GLN A 313 -52.78 -1.09 13.01
C GLN A 313 -53.99 -1.81 13.64
N GLY A 314 -54.15 -1.62 14.95
CA GLY A 314 -55.42 -1.84 15.63
C GLY A 314 -56.40 -0.76 15.17
N GLY A 315 -57.39 -1.16 14.39
CA GLY A 315 -58.55 -0.35 14.04
C GLY A 315 -59.79 -0.94 14.70
N ILE A 316 -60.34 -0.21 15.66
CA ILE A 316 -61.61 -0.48 16.34
C ILE A 316 -62.76 -0.15 15.37
N ARG A 317 -63.57 -1.15 15.01
CA ARG A 317 -65.04 -1.18 15.05
C ARG A 317 -65.58 -2.49 14.48
#